data_AF-A0A8J9SI47-F1
#
_entry.id   AF-A0A8J9SI47-F1
#
_cell.length_a   1.000
_cell.length_b   1.000
_cell.length_c   1.000
_cell.angle_alpha   90.00
_cell.angle_beta   90.00
_cell.angle_gamma   90.00
#
_symmetry.space_group_name_H-M   'P 1'
#
loop_
_entity.id
_entity.type
_entity.pdbx_description
1 polymer ?
#
loop_
_entity_poly.entity_id
_entity_poly.type
_entity_poly.pdbx_seq_one_letter_code
_entity_poly.pdbx_strand_id
1 'polypeptide(L)'
;MLRSSRIISAFGRQHFMHASIAPLRSMSPLTLVVARAISTGMQTRNFSKKTSRDESIIPGVRSEYGSLGDLPSPSKAAAPWQAEHNIDVQRVTQKAMVYELCQSQTRTIEEVVPWFLENMPTSYFRQVPERFRMDHIKAIAAVKDANMDLYLNLQSHLPDGRQVLTFIRPGTQSGTLVKMVQELPWRQSAADYVPLSRIHVFSTRDDAMSLNMFVYGTKPPGSLVHETGASIIDYAEQVNDGSIVDDRGELKPSPVFERGAMIEYLQNCSENYINIGVNDPRRFLNQRLLFAQVSGSEGTAVQIDPVDTENGGHYWVDMAVANSLPQVALEHLSRLLYVHDFDVTRARLDVIPDGKNGNITMLRMLVSPCNKSPVLPETLDLLALELKRVKWLDPATITLVFEKYPHMSVAIGETITALCSLMHPIMTKYNAVAYSKANIYETLTSERFIPHAEAIADMFLDRFNPHNPLSNADFDNRCDTILKAVDTDVEDTVATELLEKMIDVVKHTLRTNVYLSDRYALALRLDPRIMVPPGGENKELPYGVFFTHGRRFNGFHVRFRDISRGGMRLVTPRSPEQFALESARHYDECYGLA
;
A
#
# COMPACT_ATOMS: atom_id res chain seq x y z
N MET A 1 -18.45 36.22 39.09
CA MET A 1 -19.37 35.89 40.20
C MET A 1 -20.66 35.31 39.62
N LEU A 2 -21.00 34.08 40.01
CA LEU A 2 -22.36 33.53 40.09
C LEU A 2 -23.35 33.74 38.92
N ARG A 3 -23.58 32.68 38.13
CA ARG A 3 -24.84 31.91 38.05
C ARG A 3 -24.99 31.25 36.67
N SER A 4 -25.09 29.94 36.65
CA SER A 4 -25.88 29.21 35.66
C SER A 4 -26.12 27.80 36.17
N SER A 5 -27.36 27.57 36.61
CA SER A 5 -27.92 26.28 36.95
C SER A 5 -29.04 25.97 35.97
N ARG A 6 -28.92 24.81 35.32
CA ARG A 6 -29.95 23.91 34.78
C ARG A 6 -31.25 24.52 34.23
N ILE A 7 -31.51 24.29 32.93
CA ILE A 7 -32.86 23.93 32.43
C ILE A 7 -32.75 22.80 31.40
N ILE A 8 -33.70 21.87 31.55
CA ILE A 8 -34.02 20.66 30.79
C ILE A 8 -35.07 21.00 29.73
N SER A 9 -34.96 20.47 28.51
CA SER A 9 -36.08 20.08 27.61
C SER A 9 -35.50 19.45 26.33
N ALA A 10 -35.65 18.15 26.06
CA ALA A 10 -36.83 17.48 25.51
C ALA A 10 -37.05 17.76 24.01
N PHE A 11 -36.67 16.80 23.16
CA PHE A 11 -37.18 16.47 21.81
C PHE A 11 -36.37 15.24 21.36
N GLY A 12 -36.86 14.13 20.84
CA GLY A 12 -38.18 13.61 20.48
C GLY A 12 -37.88 12.31 19.73
N ARG A 13 -38.27 11.15 20.28
CA ARG A 13 -38.14 9.84 19.61
C ARG A 13 -39.17 9.77 18.50
N GLN A 14 -38.76 9.41 17.28
CA GLN A 14 -39.67 8.89 16.25
C GLN A 14 -39.27 7.46 15.89
N HIS A 15 -40.26 6.58 16.05
CA HIS A 15 -40.32 5.21 15.58
C HIS A 15 -40.24 5.13 14.06
N PHE A 16 -39.51 4.15 13.52
CA PHE A 16 -39.82 3.57 12.22
C PHE A 16 -39.95 2.06 12.35
N MET A 17 -41.13 1.58 11.96
CA MET A 17 -41.53 0.18 11.95
C MET A 17 -40.88 -0.61 10.82
N HIS A 18 -40.68 -1.89 11.11
CA HIS A 18 -40.43 -2.99 10.18
C HIS A 18 -41.44 -3.07 9.02
N ALA A 19 -40.94 -3.32 7.81
CA ALA A 19 -41.69 -4.03 6.78
C ALA A 19 -40.73 -4.89 5.93
N SER A 20 -40.88 -6.21 6.05
CA SER A 20 -40.25 -7.24 5.21
C SER A 20 -40.89 -7.29 3.83
N ILE A 21 -40.11 -7.36 2.76
CA ILE A 21 -40.58 -7.84 1.44
C ILE A 21 -39.46 -8.70 0.79
N ALA A 22 -39.84 -9.92 0.41
CA ALA A 22 -39.03 -10.94 -0.27
C ALA A 22 -38.94 -10.68 -1.79
N PRO A 23 -37.94 -11.24 -2.51
CA PRO A 23 -37.87 -11.12 -3.97
C PRO A 23 -38.52 -12.33 -4.69
N LEU A 24 -39.29 -12.04 -5.73
CA LEU A 24 -39.88 -12.99 -6.68
C LEU A 24 -39.12 -12.94 -8.02
N ARG A 25 -38.89 -14.14 -8.58
CA ARG A 25 -38.38 -14.44 -9.93
C ARG A 25 -39.39 -14.06 -11.03
N SER A 26 -38.91 -13.67 -12.22
CA SER A 26 -39.37 -14.21 -13.53
C SER A 26 -38.65 -13.59 -14.74
N MET A 27 -38.58 -14.36 -15.83
CA MET A 27 -37.75 -14.24 -17.04
C MET A 27 -38.40 -13.50 -18.24
N SER A 28 -37.54 -13.14 -19.22
CA SER A 28 -37.70 -13.16 -20.71
C SER A 28 -38.35 -11.95 -21.43
N PRO A 29 -38.29 -11.78 -22.79
CA PRO A 29 -37.33 -12.20 -23.85
C PRO A 29 -37.04 -11.20 -25.04
N LEU A 30 -36.12 -11.61 -25.96
CA LEU A 30 -36.14 -11.57 -27.45
C LEU A 30 -35.70 -10.36 -28.33
N THR A 31 -35.15 -10.74 -29.52
CA THR A 31 -35.01 -10.09 -30.87
C THR A 31 -33.55 -9.69 -31.24
N LEU A 32 -32.78 -10.27 -32.19
CA LEU A 32 -32.89 -10.86 -33.55
C LEU A 32 -32.79 -9.84 -34.73
N VAL A 33 -31.69 -9.87 -35.49
CA VAL A 33 -31.57 -9.32 -36.87
C VAL A 33 -30.64 -10.23 -37.72
N VAL A 34 -30.95 -10.30 -39.01
CA VAL A 34 -30.72 -11.35 -40.03
C VAL A 34 -29.80 -10.85 -41.17
N ALA A 35 -29.35 -11.79 -42.04
CA ALA A 35 -29.12 -11.68 -43.51
C ALA A 35 -27.64 -11.56 -43.96
N ARG A 36 -27.11 -12.14 -45.07
CA ARG A 36 -27.50 -13.12 -46.12
C ARG A 36 -26.28 -13.32 -47.09
N ALA A 37 -26.41 -14.28 -48.02
CA ALA A 37 -25.74 -14.43 -49.35
C ALA A 37 -24.42 -15.25 -49.45
N ILE A 38 -24.08 -15.98 -50.54
CA ILE A 38 -24.70 -16.79 -51.61
C ILE A 38 -23.52 -17.45 -52.37
N SER A 39 -23.67 -18.73 -52.76
CA SER A 39 -23.04 -19.54 -53.86
C SER A 39 -21.52 -19.47 -54.13
N THR A 40 -20.80 -20.41 -54.78
CA THR A 40 -21.04 -21.40 -55.85
C THR A 40 -19.73 -22.21 -56.01
N GLY A 41 -19.81 -23.48 -56.43
CA GLY A 41 -18.97 -23.96 -57.56
C GLY A 41 -17.65 -24.72 -57.33
N MET A 42 -17.62 -25.91 -57.95
CA MET A 42 -16.51 -26.58 -58.67
C MET A 42 -15.60 -27.62 -57.99
N GLN A 43 -15.63 -28.79 -58.64
CA GLN A 43 -14.78 -29.97 -58.53
C GLN A 43 -13.33 -29.68 -58.91
N THR A 44 -12.36 -30.46 -58.40
CA THR A 44 -11.45 -31.29 -59.24
C THR A 44 -10.48 -32.17 -58.44
N ARG A 45 -10.51 -33.46 -58.82
CA ARG A 45 -9.40 -34.41 -59.06
C ARG A 45 -8.40 -34.81 -57.96
N ASN A 46 -8.51 -36.11 -57.65
CA ASN A 46 -7.52 -37.03 -57.09
C ASN A 46 -6.15 -37.01 -57.79
N PHE A 47 -5.08 -37.22 -57.01
CA PHE A 47 -3.90 -37.98 -57.43
C PHE A 47 -3.48 -38.97 -56.34
N SER A 48 -3.30 -40.21 -56.78
CA SER A 48 -2.88 -41.39 -56.05
C SER A 48 -1.36 -41.42 -55.85
N LYS A 49 -0.88 -41.92 -54.71
CA LYS A 49 0.24 -42.89 -54.68
C LYS A 49 0.33 -43.66 -53.36
N LYS A 50 0.25 -44.98 -53.52
CA LYS A 50 0.43 -46.07 -52.55
C LYS A 50 1.83 -46.05 -51.92
N THR A 51 1.94 -46.45 -50.65
CA THR A 51 2.79 -47.59 -50.24
C THR A 51 2.38 -48.11 -48.87
N SER A 52 2.17 -49.42 -48.83
CA SER A 52 1.86 -50.31 -47.70
C SER A 52 3.01 -50.45 -46.70
N ARG A 53 2.69 -50.63 -45.40
CA ARG A 53 3.10 -51.81 -44.60
C ARG A 53 2.55 -51.75 -43.17
N ASP A 54 1.77 -52.79 -42.87
CA ASP A 54 1.53 -53.47 -41.59
C ASP A 54 1.50 -52.65 -40.28
N GLU A 55 0.26 -52.45 -39.84
CA GLU A 55 -0.10 -52.13 -38.46
C GLU A 55 0.26 -53.29 -37.53
N SER A 56 1.13 -53.03 -36.56
CA SER A 56 1.12 -53.76 -35.29
C SER A 56 0.37 -52.91 -34.28
N ILE A 57 -0.70 -53.52 -33.77
CA ILE A 57 -1.70 -52.95 -32.89
C ILE A 57 -1.08 -52.74 -31.50
N ILE A 58 -0.98 -51.48 -31.05
CA ILE A 58 -0.92 -51.15 -29.63
C ILE A 58 -2.33 -50.74 -29.20
N PRO A 59 -3.03 -51.51 -28.34
CA PRO A 59 -4.33 -51.12 -27.85
C PRO A 59 -4.16 -49.96 -26.84
N GLY A 60 -4.66 -48.77 -27.19
CA GLY A 60 -4.77 -47.65 -26.24
C GLY A 60 -4.54 -46.25 -26.79
N VAL A 61 -4.01 -46.08 -28.01
CA VAL A 61 -3.82 -44.73 -28.59
C VAL A 61 -5.01 -44.36 -29.46
N ARG A 62 -6.01 -43.70 -28.88
CA ARG A 62 -6.91 -42.85 -29.66
C ARG A 62 -6.30 -41.44 -29.72
N SER A 63 -6.08 -40.94 -30.93
CA SER A 63 -5.86 -39.51 -31.17
C SER A 63 -7.18 -38.79 -30.91
N GLU A 64 -7.41 -38.33 -29.68
CA GLU A 64 -8.71 -37.86 -29.18
C GLU A 64 -8.66 -36.42 -28.63
N TYR A 65 -7.93 -35.51 -29.27
CA TYR A 65 -8.13 -34.08 -29.03
C TYR A 65 -8.70 -33.43 -30.29
N GLY A 66 -10.03 -33.37 -30.36
CA GLY A 66 -10.75 -32.41 -31.21
C GLY A 66 -10.57 -31.00 -30.67
N SER A 67 -10.67 -29.98 -31.54
CA SER A 67 -10.54 -28.59 -31.14
C SER A 67 -11.71 -28.18 -30.23
N LEU A 68 -11.43 -27.37 -29.20
CA LEU A 68 -12.44 -26.77 -28.30
C LEU A 68 -13.31 -25.77 -29.10
N GLY A 69 -14.25 -26.30 -29.88
CA GLY A 69 -15.08 -25.55 -30.81
C GLY A 69 -15.88 -26.42 -31.77
N ASP A 70 -15.52 -27.70 -31.91
CA ASP A 70 -16.31 -28.63 -32.73
C ASP A 70 -17.62 -29.00 -32.01
N LEU A 71 -18.75 -28.62 -32.61
CA LEU A 71 -20.07 -29.04 -32.13
C LEU A 71 -20.18 -30.58 -32.25
N PRO A 72 -20.57 -31.30 -31.19
CA PRO A 72 -20.69 -32.74 -31.25
C PRO A 72 -21.79 -33.13 -32.25
N SER A 73 -21.47 -34.06 -33.15
CA SER A 73 -22.45 -34.65 -34.08
C SER A 73 -23.58 -35.33 -33.29
N PRO A 74 -24.88 -35.21 -33.66
CA PRO A 74 -25.99 -35.61 -32.80
C PRO A 74 -26.21 -37.12 -32.59
N SER A 75 -25.26 -38.00 -32.93
CA SER A 75 -25.49 -39.46 -32.99
C SER A 75 -24.69 -40.34 -32.03
N LYS A 76 -23.97 -39.77 -31.06
CA LYS A 76 -23.46 -40.53 -29.91
C LYS A 76 -23.74 -39.76 -28.63
N ALA A 77 -24.71 -40.24 -27.85
CA ALA A 77 -24.80 -39.86 -26.45
C ALA A 77 -23.40 -40.05 -25.83
N ALA A 78 -22.87 -39.00 -25.19
CA ALA A 78 -21.59 -39.08 -24.52
C ALA A 78 -21.70 -40.16 -23.44
N ALA A 79 -21.15 -41.35 -23.74
CA ALA A 79 -21.09 -42.41 -22.77
C ALA A 79 -20.18 -41.92 -21.63
N PRO A 80 -20.61 -42.01 -20.36
CA PRO A 80 -19.73 -41.69 -19.26
C PRO A 80 -18.46 -42.56 -19.34
N TRP A 81 -17.33 -41.99 -18.91
CA TRP A 81 -16.02 -42.67 -18.93
C TRP A 81 -16.01 -44.00 -18.14
N GLN A 82 -16.99 -44.22 -17.27
CA GLN A 82 -17.22 -45.47 -16.56
C GLN A 82 -18.37 -46.29 -17.18
N ALA A 83 -18.22 -47.61 -17.23
CA ALA A 83 -19.24 -48.52 -17.77
C ALA A 83 -20.51 -48.52 -16.90
N GLU A 84 -21.62 -47.94 -17.36
CA GLU A 84 -22.89 -47.83 -16.59
C GLU A 84 -23.49 -49.16 -16.13
N HIS A 85 -23.23 -50.25 -16.86
CA HIS A 85 -23.97 -51.52 -16.73
C HIS A 85 -23.20 -52.62 -15.99
N ASN A 86 -22.02 -52.33 -15.40
CA ASN A 86 -21.23 -53.33 -14.68
C ASN A 86 -20.71 -52.78 -13.34
N ILE A 87 -21.45 -53.10 -12.28
CA ILE A 87 -21.21 -52.64 -10.90
C ILE A 87 -19.83 -53.10 -10.38
N ASP A 88 -19.38 -54.29 -10.76
CA ASP A 88 -18.09 -54.82 -10.30
C ASP A 88 -16.92 -54.14 -11.00
N VAL A 89 -17.03 -53.88 -12.31
CA VAL A 89 -16.03 -53.10 -13.06
C VAL A 89 -15.99 -51.67 -12.56
N GLN A 90 -17.14 -51.03 -12.30
CA GLN A 90 -17.17 -49.70 -11.67
C GLN A 90 -16.46 -49.68 -10.32
N ARG A 91 -16.72 -50.67 -9.46
CA ARG A 91 -16.10 -50.78 -8.13
C ARG A 91 -14.59 -50.99 -8.22
N VAL A 92 -14.12 -51.82 -9.15
CA VAL A 92 -12.68 -52.07 -9.35
C VAL A 92 -12.00 -50.82 -9.89
N THR A 93 -12.58 -50.15 -10.88
CA THR A 93 -12.02 -48.90 -11.44
C THR A 93 -11.98 -47.79 -10.39
N GLN A 94 -13.04 -47.60 -9.60
CA GLN A 94 -13.06 -46.62 -8.50
C GLN A 94 -11.97 -46.91 -7.47
N LYS A 95 -11.82 -48.18 -7.04
CA LYS A 95 -10.76 -48.57 -6.09
C LYS A 95 -9.36 -48.36 -6.66
N ALA A 96 -9.16 -48.71 -7.94
CA ALA A 96 -7.87 -48.53 -8.61
C ALA A 96 -7.51 -47.04 -8.74
N MET A 97 -8.45 -46.18 -9.12
CA MET A 97 -8.24 -44.74 -9.18
C MET A 97 -7.91 -44.15 -7.80
N VAL A 98 -8.66 -44.51 -6.76
CA VAL A 98 -8.39 -44.05 -5.39
C VAL A 98 -7.01 -44.51 -4.94
N TYR A 99 -6.64 -45.76 -5.24
CA TYR A 99 -5.32 -46.29 -4.90
C TYR A 99 -4.19 -45.53 -5.61
N GLU A 100 -4.28 -45.32 -6.92
CA GLU A 100 -3.30 -44.54 -7.71
C GLU A 100 -3.18 -43.10 -7.21
N LEU A 101 -4.31 -42.41 -6.97
CA LEU A 101 -4.32 -41.04 -6.44
C LEU A 101 -3.70 -40.98 -5.03
N CYS A 102 -4.03 -41.92 -4.15
CA CYS A 102 -3.43 -41.99 -2.82
C CYS A 102 -1.92 -42.28 -2.90
N GLN A 103 -1.48 -43.14 -3.82
CA GLN A 103 -0.07 -43.47 -3.99
C GLN A 103 0.73 -42.27 -4.53
N SER A 104 0.20 -41.56 -5.54
CA SER A 104 0.78 -40.32 -6.06
C SER A 104 0.92 -39.28 -4.95
N GLN A 105 -0.18 -39.01 -4.23
CA GLN A 105 -0.20 -38.04 -3.16
C GLN A 105 0.76 -38.41 -2.02
N THR A 106 0.86 -39.70 -1.66
CA THR A 106 1.79 -40.17 -0.64
C THR A 106 3.24 -39.89 -1.04
N ARG A 107 3.61 -40.17 -2.29
CA ARG A 107 4.95 -39.89 -2.81
C ARG A 107 5.29 -38.40 -2.74
N THR A 108 4.36 -37.54 -3.15
CA THR A 108 4.57 -36.09 -3.07
C THR A 108 4.71 -35.61 -1.62
N ILE A 109 3.93 -36.15 -0.69
CA ILE A 109 4.03 -35.80 0.74
C ILE A 109 5.39 -36.24 1.31
N GLU A 110 5.87 -37.44 0.95
CA GLU A 110 7.17 -37.96 1.36
C GLU A 110 8.34 -37.08 0.88
N GLU A 111 8.18 -36.35 -0.22
CA GLU A 111 9.15 -35.36 -0.71
C GLU A 111 8.98 -33.99 -0.06
N VAL A 112 7.74 -33.51 0.08
CA VAL A 112 7.43 -32.15 0.56
C VAL A 112 7.73 -31.99 2.05
N VAL A 113 7.42 -32.98 2.88
CA VAL A 113 7.58 -32.85 4.35
C VAL A 113 9.05 -32.65 4.75
N PRO A 114 10.01 -33.49 4.32
CA PRO A 114 11.42 -33.26 4.65
C PRO A 114 11.93 -31.93 4.14
N TRP A 115 11.65 -31.59 2.88
CA TRP A 115 12.05 -30.31 2.29
C TRP A 115 11.51 -29.12 3.08
N PHE A 116 10.24 -29.17 3.49
CA PHE A 116 9.59 -28.10 4.26
C PHE A 116 10.23 -27.93 5.64
N LEU A 117 10.55 -29.02 6.33
CA LEU A 117 11.18 -28.98 7.65
C LEU A 117 12.62 -28.44 7.60
N GLU A 118 13.34 -28.71 6.51
CA GLU A 118 14.72 -28.24 6.31
C GLU A 118 14.79 -26.77 5.89
N ASN A 119 13.90 -26.33 4.99
CA ASN A 119 13.99 -25.03 4.34
C ASN A 119 13.20 -23.92 5.02
N MET A 120 12.16 -24.24 5.79
CA MET A 120 11.41 -23.21 6.52
C MET A 120 12.23 -22.64 7.70
N PRO A 121 12.16 -21.33 7.96
CA PRO A 121 12.96 -20.71 9.01
C PRO A 121 12.48 -21.16 10.40
N THR A 122 13.41 -21.28 11.37
CA THR A 122 13.07 -21.65 12.76
C THR A 122 12.02 -20.71 13.39
N SER A 123 12.01 -19.45 12.97
CA SER A 123 11.03 -18.45 13.41
C SER A 123 9.59 -18.82 13.01
N TYR A 124 9.38 -19.52 11.89
CA TYR A 124 8.08 -20.03 11.47
C TYR A 124 7.57 -21.08 12.45
N PHE A 125 8.38 -22.08 12.78
CA PHE A 125 7.97 -23.16 13.70
C PHE A 125 7.68 -22.69 15.12
N ARG A 126 8.33 -21.59 15.57
CA ARG A 126 8.04 -20.96 16.86
C ARG A 126 6.75 -20.15 16.88
N GLN A 127 6.34 -19.58 15.73
CA GLN A 127 5.23 -18.63 15.66
C GLN A 127 3.93 -19.24 15.12
N VAL A 128 4.03 -20.28 14.29
CA VAL A 128 2.88 -20.85 13.58
C VAL A 128 2.40 -22.13 14.27
N PRO A 129 1.15 -22.18 14.79
CA PRO A 129 0.62 -23.36 15.45
C PRO A 129 0.59 -24.59 14.54
N GLU A 130 0.70 -25.78 15.14
CA GLU A 130 0.79 -27.05 14.41
C GLU A 130 -0.33 -27.25 13.38
N ARG A 131 -1.57 -26.88 13.73
CA ARG A 131 -2.72 -26.95 12.82
C ARG A 131 -2.45 -26.23 11.49
N PHE A 132 -1.99 -24.97 11.55
CA PHE A 132 -1.67 -24.21 10.34
C PHE A 132 -0.47 -24.80 9.60
N ARG A 133 0.53 -25.33 10.33
CA ARG A 133 1.67 -26.01 9.70
C ARG A 133 1.22 -27.18 8.85
N MET A 134 0.30 -28.00 9.37
CA MET A 134 -0.27 -29.13 8.63
C MET A 134 -1.10 -28.66 7.43
N ASP A 135 -1.91 -27.61 7.57
CA ASP A 135 -2.70 -27.07 6.47
C ASP A 135 -1.81 -26.51 5.34
N HIS A 136 -0.71 -25.82 5.68
CA HIS A 136 0.25 -25.32 4.70
C HIS A 136 0.96 -26.47 3.96
N ILE A 137 1.43 -27.50 4.68
CA ILE A 137 2.08 -28.67 4.07
C ILE A 137 1.12 -29.39 3.13
N LYS A 138 -0.14 -29.60 3.54
CA LYS A 138 -1.18 -30.22 2.70
C LYS A 138 -1.42 -29.42 1.43
N ALA A 139 -1.52 -28.10 1.53
CA ALA A 139 -1.76 -27.25 0.38
C ALA A 139 -0.58 -27.27 -0.61
N ILE A 140 0.66 -27.23 -0.10
CA ILE A 140 1.88 -27.31 -0.91
C ILE A 140 1.96 -28.67 -1.61
N ALA A 141 1.70 -29.77 -0.89
CA ALA A 141 1.70 -31.10 -1.46
C ALA A 141 0.65 -31.26 -2.57
N ALA A 142 -0.56 -30.72 -2.37
CA ALA A 142 -1.62 -30.77 -3.37
C ALA A 142 -1.26 -30.01 -4.66
N VAL A 143 -0.62 -28.84 -4.56
CA VAL A 143 -0.19 -28.06 -5.73
C VAL A 143 0.96 -28.71 -6.48
N LYS A 144 1.92 -29.28 -5.75
CA LYS A 144 3.02 -30.01 -6.37
C LYS A 144 2.55 -31.30 -7.04
N ASP A 145 1.63 -32.05 -6.43
CA ASP A 145 1.03 -33.26 -7.03
C ASP A 145 0.25 -32.93 -8.31
N ALA A 146 -0.40 -31.76 -8.36
CA ALA A 146 -1.07 -31.25 -9.56
C ALA A 146 -0.11 -30.65 -10.62
N ASN A 147 1.21 -30.64 -10.37
CA ASN A 147 2.22 -30.01 -11.23
C ASN A 147 1.90 -28.54 -11.58
N MET A 148 1.39 -27.79 -10.61
CA MET A 148 1.04 -26.38 -10.72
C MET A 148 2.10 -25.49 -10.07
N ASP A 149 2.21 -24.25 -10.53
CA ASP A 149 3.03 -23.24 -9.85
C ASP A 149 2.47 -22.93 -8.45
N LEU A 150 3.37 -22.65 -7.50
CA LEU A 150 3.04 -22.37 -6.09
C LEU A 150 2.36 -21.00 -5.91
N TYR A 151 1.16 -20.81 -6.46
CA TYR A 151 0.35 -19.62 -6.31
C TYR A 151 -0.95 -19.98 -5.57
N LEU A 152 -0.95 -19.81 -4.25
CA LEU A 152 -2.04 -20.24 -3.38
C LEU A 152 -2.50 -19.15 -2.42
N ASN A 153 -3.82 -19.08 -2.21
CA ASN A 153 -4.45 -18.28 -1.17
C ASN A 153 -5.31 -19.20 -0.29
N LEU A 154 -4.95 -19.31 0.98
CA LEU A 154 -5.66 -20.11 1.96
C LEU A 154 -6.43 -19.19 2.90
N GLN A 155 -7.69 -19.53 3.16
CA GLN A 155 -8.49 -18.88 4.18
C GLN A 155 -8.73 -19.86 5.33
N SER A 156 -8.40 -19.42 6.54
CA SER A 156 -8.53 -20.22 7.76
C SER A 156 -8.96 -19.34 8.93
N HIS A 157 -9.24 -19.97 10.08
CA HIS A 157 -9.68 -19.27 11.28
C HIS A 157 -8.87 -19.74 12.48
N LEU A 158 -8.48 -18.77 13.32
CA LEU A 158 -7.92 -19.05 14.64
C LEU A 158 -9.00 -19.65 15.57
N PRO A 159 -8.60 -20.33 16.67
CA PRO A 159 -9.55 -20.86 17.64
C PRO A 159 -10.48 -19.80 18.24
N ASP A 160 -10.06 -18.54 18.26
CA ASP A 160 -10.84 -17.39 18.73
C ASP A 160 -11.77 -16.79 17.66
N GLY A 161 -11.87 -17.41 16.48
CA GLY A 161 -12.75 -17.00 15.38
C GLY A 161 -12.14 -15.96 14.43
N ARG A 162 -10.94 -15.43 14.70
CA ARG A 162 -10.28 -14.47 13.82
C ARG A 162 -9.86 -15.10 12.50
N GLN A 163 -10.03 -14.34 11.41
CA GLN A 163 -9.73 -14.79 10.06
C GLN A 163 -8.22 -14.70 9.79
N VAL A 164 -7.68 -15.71 9.13
CA VAL A 164 -6.29 -15.77 8.67
C VAL A 164 -6.28 -16.01 7.18
N LEU A 165 -5.66 -15.11 6.43
CA LEU A 165 -5.37 -15.29 5.02
C LEU A 165 -3.89 -15.64 4.86
N THR A 166 -3.58 -16.82 4.33
CA THR A 166 -2.22 -17.24 4.02
C THR A 166 -2.00 -17.17 2.52
N PHE A 167 -1.01 -16.40 2.08
CA PHE A 167 -0.58 -16.30 0.70
C PHE A 167 0.72 -17.08 0.55
N ILE A 168 0.78 -17.98 -0.42
CA ILE A 168 1.99 -18.72 -0.79
C ILE A 168 2.30 -18.38 -2.24
N ARG A 169 3.53 -17.94 -2.51
CA ARG A 169 4.01 -17.54 -3.84
C ARG A 169 5.32 -18.25 -4.16
N PRO A 170 5.61 -18.52 -5.46
CA PRO A 170 6.89 -19.08 -5.85
C PRO A 170 7.97 -18.01 -5.73
N GLY A 171 9.14 -18.40 -5.25
CA GLY A 171 10.29 -17.51 -5.14
C GLY A 171 10.22 -16.49 -4.00
N THR A 172 11.31 -15.75 -3.87
CA THR A 172 11.49 -14.59 -2.96
C THR A 172 11.82 -13.31 -3.74
N GLN A 173 11.35 -13.21 -4.99
CA GLN A 173 11.64 -12.07 -5.87
C GLN A 173 11.23 -10.73 -5.25
N SER A 174 11.94 -9.68 -5.64
CA SER A 174 11.63 -8.33 -5.20
C SER A 174 10.19 -7.91 -5.53
N GLY A 175 9.55 -7.20 -4.60
CA GLY A 175 8.17 -6.74 -4.73
C GLY A 175 7.10 -7.82 -4.51
N THR A 176 7.47 -9.07 -4.18
CA THR A 176 6.51 -10.16 -3.91
C THR A 176 5.56 -9.83 -2.75
N LEU A 177 6.06 -9.21 -1.67
CA LEU A 177 5.23 -8.75 -0.56
C LEU A 177 4.26 -7.64 -1.00
N VAL A 178 4.73 -6.66 -1.80
CA VAL A 178 3.92 -5.53 -2.27
C VAL A 178 2.71 -6.04 -3.06
N LYS A 179 2.94 -6.97 -4.01
CA LYS A 179 1.88 -7.59 -4.81
C LYS A 179 0.85 -8.30 -3.93
N MET A 180 1.30 -9.08 -2.94
CA MET A 180 0.39 -9.75 -2.01
C MET A 180 -0.42 -8.77 -1.16
N VAL A 181 0.19 -7.66 -0.72
CA VAL A 181 -0.51 -6.63 0.06
C VAL A 181 -1.58 -5.91 -0.77
N GLN A 182 -1.31 -5.67 -2.06
CA GLN A 182 -2.28 -5.10 -3.00
C GLN A 182 -3.46 -6.04 -3.31
N GLU A 183 -3.23 -7.36 -3.26
CA GLU A 183 -4.27 -8.38 -3.42
C GLU A 183 -5.17 -8.54 -2.17
N LEU A 184 -4.82 -7.93 -1.03
CA LEU A 184 -5.61 -8.05 0.19
C LEU A 184 -7.00 -7.42 0.03
N PRO A 185 -8.06 -8.04 0.60
CA PRO A 185 -9.41 -7.55 0.44
C PRO A 185 -9.58 -6.17 1.09
N TRP A 186 -9.91 -5.17 0.29
CA TRP A 186 -10.22 -3.83 0.80
C TRP A 186 -11.66 -3.76 1.31
N ARG A 187 -11.83 -3.85 2.64
CA ARG A 187 -13.17 -3.91 3.28
C ARG A 187 -13.55 -2.68 4.11
N GLN A 188 -12.88 -1.54 3.94
CA GLN A 188 -13.05 -0.37 4.82
C GLN A 188 -14.48 0.19 4.88
N SER A 189 -15.24 0.07 3.78
CA SER A 189 -16.63 0.57 3.72
C SER A 189 -17.67 -0.46 4.16
N ALA A 190 -17.26 -1.67 4.53
CA ALA A 190 -18.16 -2.73 4.93
C ALA A 190 -18.57 -2.57 6.41
N ALA A 191 -19.84 -2.78 6.73
CA ALA A 191 -20.35 -2.67 8.10
C ALA A 191 -19.70 -3.68 9.07
N ASP A 192 -19.12 -4.75 8.52
CA ASP A 192 -18.38 -5.82 9.19
C ASP A 192 -16.85 -5.68 9.03
N TYR A 193 -16.32 -4.47 8.81
CA TYR A 193 -14.88 -4.27 8.67
C TYR A 193 -14.11 -4.81 9.88
N VAL A 194 -13.27 -5.80 9.60
CA VAL A 194 -12.34 -6.38 10.57
C VAL A 194 -10.94 -5.84 10.23
N PRO A 195 -10.26 -5.13 11.15
CA PRO A 195 -8.94 -4.57 10.85
C PRO A 195 -7.87 -5.66 10.76
N LEU A 196 -6.88 -5.43 9.89
CA LEU A 196 -5.64 -6.19 9.91
C LEU A 196 -4.95 -5.96 11.26
N SER A 197 -4.72 -7.04 11.99
CA SER A 197 -4.18 -7.00 13.35
C SER A 197 -2.76 -7.51 13.42
N ARG A 198 -2.38 -8.40 12.49
CA ARG A 198 -1.08 -9.04 12.47
C ARG A 198 -0.66 -9.51 11.11
N ILE A 199 0.66 -9.51 10.88
CA ILE A 199 1.30 -10.06 9.70
C ILE A 199 2.48 -10.92 10.14
N HIS A 200 2.67 -12.04 9.46
CA HIS A 200 3.90 -12.82 9.50
C HIS A 200 4.38 -13.08 8.07
N VAL A 201 5.59 -12.64 7.76
CA VAL A 201 6.26 -12.90 6.48
C VAL A 201 7.39 -13.90 6.70
N PHE A 202 7.40 -14.95 5.88
CA PHE A 202 8.41 -15.99 5.89
C PHE A 202 8.90 -16.28 4.47
N SER A 203 10.21 -16.44 4.34
CA SER A 203 10.86 -16.93 3.13
C SER A 203 11.59 -18.22 3.43
N THR A 204 11.60 -19.15 2.49
CA THR A 204 12.42 -20.36 2.60
C THR A 204 13.90 -20.04 2.43
N ARG A 205 14.77 -20.87 3.02
CA ARG A 205 16.23 -20.70 2.97
C ARG A 205 16.82 -20.87 1.57
N ASP A 206 16.16 -21.67 0.74
CA ASP A 206 16.51 -21.91 -0.66
C ASP A 206 15.88 -20.91 -1.62
N ASP A 207 15.21 -19.86 -1.11
CA ASP A 207 14.53 -18.83 -1.89
C ASP A 207 13.43 -19.37 -2.83
N ALA A 208 13.02 -20.63 -2.69
CA ALA A 208 12.05 -21.26 -3.57
C ALA A 208 10.60 -20.84 -3.31
N MET A 209 10.28 -20.34 -2.11
CA MET A 209 8.92 -20.02 -1.72
C MET A 209 8.84 -18.88 -0.69
N SER A 210 7.83 -18.04 -0.83
CA SER A 210 7.39 -17.10 0.21
C SER A 210 6.02 -17.50 0.76
N LEU A 211 5.86 -17.36 2.08
CA LEU A 211 4.63 -17.67 2.82
C LEU A 211 4.30 -16.52 3.77
N ASN A 212 3.19 -15.84 3.50
CA ASN A 212 2.76 -14.66 4.25
C ASN A 212 1.38 -14.88 4.87
N MET A 213 1.26 -14.67 6.17
CA MET A 213 0.02 -14.82 6.92
C MET A 213 -0.49 -13.46 7.39
N PHE A 214 -1.73 -13.14 7.03
CA PHE A 214 -2.43 -11.90 7.40
C PHE A 214 -3.59 -12.24 8.33
N VAL A 215 -3.55 -11.74 9.56
CA VAL A 215 -4.55 -12.03 10.60
C VAL A 215 -5.46 -10.83 10.79
N TYR A 216 -6.75 -11.03 10.60
CA TYR A 216 -7.78 -10.02 10.76
C TYR A 216 -8.52 -10.22 12.09
N GLY A 217 -8.70 -9.12 12.82
CA GLY A 217 -9.56 -9.03 13.99
C GLY A 217 -8.82 -8.75 15.28
N THR A 218 -9.56 -8.23 16.24
CA THR A 218 -9.01 -7.81 17.54
C THR A 218 -9.03 -8.99 18.51
N LYS A 219 -7.86 -9.35 19.05
CA LYS A 219 -7.80 -10.21 20.25
C LYS A 219 -7.88 -9.28 21.46
N PRO A 220 -8.76 -9.52 22.45
CA PRO A 220 -8.65 -8.81 23.72
C PRO A 220 -7.29 -9.12 24.38
N PRO A 221 -6.75 -8.19 25.19
CA PRO A 221 -5.51 -8.44 25.94
C PRO A 221 -5.63 -9.70 26.79
N GLY A 222 -4.54 -10.48 26.88
CA GLY A 222 -4.51 -11.71 27.67
C GLY A 222 -4.48 -11.43 29.18
N SER A 223 -4.97 -12.36 30.00
CA SER A 223 -5.02 -12.21 31.47
C SER A 223 -3.68 -12.39 32.19
N LEU A 224 -2.65 -12.93 31.52
CA LEU A 224 -1.34 -13.30 32.10
C LEU A 224 -0.17 -12.38 31.66
N VAL A 225 -0.50 -11.25 31.05
CA VAL A 225 0.45 -10.30 30.44
C VAL A 225 1.58 -9.84 31.38
N HIS A 226 1.30 -9.68 32.67
CA HIS A 226 2.30 -9.24 33.66
C HIS A 226 3.34 -10.32 33.94
N GLU A 227 2.94 -11.59 34.06
CA GLU A 227 3.86 -12.70 34.29
C GLU A 227 4.71 -12.97 33.06
N THR A 228 4.10 -12.92 31.87
CA THR A 228 4.80 -13.10 30.59
C THR A 228 5.81 -11.99 30.32
N GLY A 229 5.50 -10.75 30.71
CA GLY A 229 6.35 -9.57 30.48
C GLY A 229 7.39 -9.28 31.56
N ALA A 230 7.51 -10.10 32.61
CA ALA A 230 8.36 -9.81 33.76
C ALA A 230 9.82 -9.53 33.39
N SER A 231 10.41 -10.33 32.50
CA SER A 231 11.80 -10.12 32.05
C SER A 231 12.02 -8.80 31.31
N ILE A 232 10.99 -8.29 30.62
CA ILE A 232 11.03 -7.01 29.93
C ILE A 232 11.01 -5.87 30.94
N ILE A 233 10.19 -5.99 31.98
CA ILE A 233 10.09 -5.00 33.06
C ILE A 233 11.42 -4.94 33.84
N ASP A 234 11.97 -6.10 34.21
CA ASP A 234 13.24 -6.16 34.94
C ASP A 234 14.39 -5.57 34.12
N TYR A 235 14.43 -5.85 32.81
CA TYR A 235 15.41 -5.25 31.90
C TYR A 235 15.22 -3.72 31.79
N ALA A 236 13.98 -3.23 31.75
CA ALA A 236 13.68 -1.79 31.72
C ALA A 236 14.15 -1.06 32.98
N GLU A 237 13.98 -1.68 34.15
CA GLU A 237 14.48 -1.15 35.42
C GLU A 237 16.02 -1.04 35.42
N GLN A 238 16.70 -2.10 34.94
CA GLN A 238 18.17 -2.14 34.83
C GLN A 238 18.75 -1.12 33.84
N VAL A 239 17.99 -0.78 32.79
CA VAL A 239 18.37 0.30 31.87
C VAL A 239 18.19 1.66 32.54
N ASN A 240 17.10 1.84 33.30
CA ASN A 240 16.79 3.10 33.97
C ASN A 240 17.73 3.44 35.13
N ASP A 241 18.16 2.44 35.90
CA ASP A 241 19.12 2.61 36.99
C ASP A 241 20.59 2.66 36.53
N GLY A 242 20.83 2.39 35.24
CA GLY A 242 22.14 2.40 34.61
C GLY A 242 22.97 1.13 34.83
N SER A 243 22.38 0.07 35.37
CA SER A 243 23.04 -1.24 35.58
C SER A 243 23.38 -1.93 34.27
N ILE A 244 22.57 -1.73 33.22
CA ILE A 244 22.85 -2.18 31.86
C ILE A 244 23.11 -0.95 31.00
N VAL A 245 24.33 -0.87 30.49
CA VAL A 245 24.67 0.00 29.36
C VAL A 245 24.52 -0.86 28.10
N ASP A 246 23.59 -0.48 27.24
CA ASP A 246 23.46 -1.08 25.91
C ASP A 246 24.81 -1.05 25.19
N ASP A 247 25.19 -2.14 24.52
CA ASP A 247 26.47 -2.29 23.80
C ASP A 247 26.69 -1.17 22.76
N ARG A 248 25.60 -0.53 22.29
CA ARG A 248 25.62 0.62 21.37
C ARG A 248 25.46 1.99 22.03
N GLY A 249 25.13 2.06 23.33
CA GLY A 249 24.89 3.30 24.07
C GLY A 249 23.65 4.10 23.63
N GLU A 250 22.74 3.48 22.88
CA GLU A 250 21.57 4.15 22.27
C GLU A 250 20.36 4.17 23.21
N LEU A 251 20.18 3.11 24.00
CA LEU A 251 19.08 3.01 24.96
C LEU A 251 19.38 3.83 26.23
N LYS A 252 18.79 5.02 26.33
CA LYS A 252 18.95 5.93 27.48
C LYS A 252 17.83 5.75 28.51
N PRO A 253 18.09 6.00 29.81
CA PRO A 253 17.05 6.07 30.83
C PRO A 253 15.91 6.99 30.40
N SER A 254 14.68 6.55 30.63
CA SER A 254 13.47 7.27 30.22
C SER A 254 12.32 7.01 31.21
N PRO A 255 11.46 8.01 31.48
CA PRO A 255 10.28 7.82 32.33
C PRO A 255 9.35 6.71 31.84
N VAL A 256 9.38 6.39 30.54
CA VAL A 256 8.54 5.34 29.95
C VAL A 256 8.96 3.93 30.34
N PHE A 257 10.16 3.76 30.90
CA PHE A 257 10.71 2.49 31.39
C PHE A 257 10.45 2.27 32.88
N GLU A 258 9.82 3.23 33.58
CA GLU A 258 9.39 3.02 34.97
C GLU A 258 8.42 1.83 35.06
N ARG A 259 8.53 1.05 36.14
CA ARG A 259 7.75 -0.17 36.36
C ARG A 259 6.25 0.02 36.11
N GLY A 260 5.68 1.08 36.67
CA GLY A 260 4.25 1.40 36.50
C GLY A 260 3.86 1.68 35.05
N ALA A 261 4.65 2.50 34.35
CA ALA A 261 4.41 2.83 32.94
C ALA A 261 4.57 1.61 32.01
N MET A 262 5.51 0.72 32.31
CA MET A 262 5.69 -0.53 31.56
C MET A 262 4.52 -1.49 31.77
N ILE A 263 4.02 -1.62 33.01
CA ILE A 263 2.86 -2.46 33.30
C ILE A 263 1.63 -1.95 32.54
N GLU A 264 1.35 -0.65 32.57
CA GLU A 264 0.24 -0.03 31.84
C GLU A 264 0.34 -0.26 30.33
N TYR A 265 1.55 -0.11 29.77
CA TYR A 265 1.79 -0.37 28.35
C TYR A 265 1.58 -1.85 27.98
N LEU A 266 2.15 -2.76 28.77
CA LEU A 266 2.05 -4.20 28.52
C LEU A 266 0.59 -4.68 28.56
N GLN A 267 -0.24 -4.14 29.45
CA GLN A 267 -1.68 -4.45 29.52
C GLN A 267 -2.44 -4.20 28.22
N ASN A 268 -1.97 -3.27 27.39
CA ASN A 268 -2.55 -2.97 26.09
C ASN A 268 -1.94 -3.80 24.94
N CYS A 269 -0.82 -4.48 25.21
CA CYS A 269 -0.11 -5.28 24.23
C CYS A 269 -0.72 -6.68 24.05
N SER A 270 -0.59 -7.23 22.86
CA SER A 270 -0.95 -8.63 22.63
C SER A 270 0.09 -9.57 23.26
N GLU A 271 -0.37 -10.72 23.76
CA GLU A 271 0.49 -11.75 24.34
C GLU A 271 1.63 -12.19 23.38
N ASN A 272 1.35 -12.26 22.07
CA ASN A 272 2.36 -12.59 21.07
C ASN A 272 3.43 -11.49 20.93
N TYR A 273 3.00 -10.22 20.98
CA TYR A 273 3.92 -9.08 20.92
C TYR A 273 4.88 -9.11 22.12
N ILE A 274 4.36 -9.43 23.30
CA ILE A 274 5.15 -9.58 24.54
C ILE A 274 6.09 -10.79 24.46
N ASN A 275 5.58 -11.97 24.08
CA ASN A 275 6.39 -13.18 23.93
C ASN A 275 7.58 -13.00 22.98
N ILE A 276 7.40 -12.20 21.94
CA ILE A 276 8.49 -11.81 21.04
C ILE A 276 9.49 -10.93 21.77
N GLY A 277 9.01 -9.91 22.49
CA GLY A 277 9.83 -9.01 23.31
C GLY A 277 10.66 -9.71 24.38
N VAL A 278 10.16 -10.80 24.97
CA VAL A 278 10.91 -11.60 25.96
C VAL A 278 12.21 -12.17 25.40
N ASN A 279 12.24 -12.50 24.10
CA ASN A 279 13.45 -13.01 23.45
C ASN A 279 14.48 -11.91 23.16
N ASP A 280 14.07 -10.64 23.17
CA ASP A 280 14.92 -9.49 22.90
C ASP A 280 14.36 -8.23 23.61
N PRO A 281 14.56 -8.13 24.94
CA PRO A 281 14.01 -7.03 25.74
C PRO A 281 14.52 -5.67 25.28
N ARG A 282 15.79 -5.56 24.87
CA ARG A 282 16.39 -4.35 24.31
C ARG A 282 15.58 -3.81 23.14
N ARG A 283 15.31 -4.67 22.15
CA ARG A 283 14.51 -4.28 20.98
C ARG A 283 13.07 -3.95 21.32
N PHE A 284 12.51 -4.53 22.38
CA PHE A 284 11.17 -4.18 22.85
C PHE A 284 11.15 -2.75 23.41
N LEU A 285 12.18 -2.36 24.17
CA LEU A 285 12.29 -1.01 24.72
C LEU A 285 12.46 0.07 23.64
N ASN A 286 13.21 -0.21 22.56
CA ASN A 286 13.25 0.69 21.40
C ASN A 286 11.85 0.92 20.80
N GLN A 287 11.05 -0.14 20.65
CA GLN A 287 9.68 -0.01 20.18
C GLN A 287 8.79 0.76 21.15
N ARG A 288 8.98 0.59 22.47
CA ARG A 288 8.30 1.38 23.49
C ARG A 288 8.62 2.87 23.39
N LEU A 289 9.85 3.23 23.04
CA LEU A 289 10.26 4.62 22.79
C LEU A 289 9.58 5.18 21.53
N LEU A 290 9.55 4.42 20.42
CA LEU A 290 8.83 4.83 19.21
C LEU A 290 7.34 5.03 19.46
N PHE A 291 6.70 4.13 20.23
CA PHE A 291 5.32 4.30 20.67
C PHE A 291 5.14 5.59 21.48
N ALA A 292 6.05 5.88 22.42
CA ALA A 292 5.99 7.09 23.24
C ALA A 292 6.10 8.37 22.40
N GLN A 293 6.93 8.37 21.36
CA GLN A 293 7.14 9.53 20.48
C GLN A 293 5.87 9.92 19.71
N VAL A 294 5.01 8.95 19.38
CA VAL A 294 3.80 9.20 18.59
C VAL A 294 2.51 9.17 19.42
N SER A 295 2.54 8.68 20.66
CA SER A 295 1.39 8.67 21.57
C SER A 295 0.83 10.08 21.78
N GLY A 296 -0.49 10.22 21.70
CA GLY A 296 -1.18 11.51 21.76
C GLY A 296 -0.96 12.43 20.56
N SER A 297 -0.34 11.95 19.49
CA SER A 297 -0.10 12.71 18.26
C SER A 297 -0.69 12.00 17.04
N GLU A 298 -0.61 12.65 15.88
CA GLU A 298 -0.85 12.02 14.58
C GLU A 298 0.46 11.61 13.89
N GLY A 299 1.59 11.64 14.58
CA GLY A 299 2.91 11.45 13.99
C GLY A 299 3.20 10.03 13.50
N THR A 300 4.39 9.93 12.90
CA THR A 300 5.05 8.68 12.54
C THR A 300 6.47 8.75 13.09
N ALA A 301 6.89 7.74 13.85
CA ALA A 301 8.27 7.58 14.29
C ALA A 301 8.89 6.39 13.54
N VAL A 302 10.15 6.55 13.13
CA VAL A 302 10.89 5.56 12.33
C VAL A 302 12.29 5.45 12.91
N GLN A 303 12.78 4.22 12.99
CA GLN A 303 14.15 3.90 13.35
C GLN A 303 14.67 2.81 12.40
N ILE A 304 15.90 2.97 11.92
CA ILE A 304 16.55 2.00 11.03
C ILE A 304 17.87 1.58 11.65
N ASP A 305 17.99 0.30 12.02
CA ASP A 305 19.17 -0.25 12.69
C ASP A 305 19.85 -1.31 11.80
N PRO A 306 21.18 -1.25 11.59
CA PRO A 306 21.90 -2.32 10.91
C PRO A 306 21.95 -3.58 11.79
N VAL A 307 21.84 -4.75 11.15
CA VAL A 307 21.94 -6.05 11.82
C VAL A 307 23.37 -6.58 11.73
N ASP A 308 23.97 -6.82 12.89
CA ASP A 308 25.30 -7.44 12.99
C ASP A 308 25.19 -8.90 12.53
N THR A 309 25.54 -9.15 11.27
CA THR A 309 25.62 -10.49 10.68
C THR A 309 26.92 -10.61 9.91
N GLU A 310 27.51 -11.81 9.88
CA GLU A 310 28.80 -12.10 9.20
C GLU A 310 28.79 -11.71 7.71
N ASN A 311 27.61 -11.64 7.07
CA ASN A 311 27.45 -11.30 5.66
C ASN A 311 27.14 -9.83 5.38
N GLY A 312 26.90 -9.00 6.40
CA GLY A 312 26.49 -7.60 6.23
C GLY A 312 25.19 -7.41 5.45
N GLY A 313 24.64 -6.19 5.44
CA GLY A 313 23.58 -5.81 4.49
C GLY A 313 22.12 -6.11 4.89
N HIS A 314 21.84 -6.42 6.15
CA HIS A 314 20.46 -6.45 6.66
C HIS A 314 20.17 -5.26 7.58
N TYR A 315 18.96 -4.74 7.53
CA TYR A 315 18.51 -3.61 8.34
C TYR A 315 17.14 -3.91 8.97
N TRP A 316 16.97 -3.57 10.24
CA TRP A 316 15.67 -3.50 10.87
C TRP A 316 15.07 -2.12 10.64
N VAL A 317 13.89 -2.07 10.04
CA VAL A 317 13.06 -0.87 9.91
C VAL A 317 11.91 -1.00 10.90
N ASP A 318 11.98 -0.24 12.00
CA ASP A 318 10.94 -0.14 13.01
C ASP A 318 10.16 1.16 12.81
N MET A 319 8.83 1.07 12.74
CA MET A 319 7.94 2.19 12.46
C MET A 319 6.72 2.16 13.38
N ALA A 320 6.45 3.27 14.06
CA ALA A 320 5.23 3.48 14.84
C ALA A 320 4.36 4.52 14.14
N VAL A 321 3.14 4.14 13.76
CA VAL A 321 2.21 5.00 13.01
C VAL A 321 0.94 5.20 13.82
N ALA A 322 0.74 6.42 14.33
CA ALA A 322 -0.49 6.76 15.04
C ALA A 322 -1.68 6.86 14.08
N ASN A 323 -2.85 6.37 14.50
CA ASN A 323 -4.16 6.57 13.84
C ASN A 323 -4.19 6.31 12.33
N SER A 324 -3.35 5.39 11.86
CA SER A 324 -3.39 4.90 10.48
C SER A 324 -4.02 3.51 10.44
N LEU A 325 -4.72 3.23 9.34
CA LEU A 325 -5.24 1.89 9.09
C LEU A 325 -4.06 0.94 8.86
N PRO A 326 -4.00 -0.21 9.56
CA PRO A 326 -2.80 -1.05 9.54
C PRO A 326 -2.43 -1.57 8.14
N GLN A 327 -3.43 -1.91 7.32
CA GLN A 327 -3.23 -2.32 5.93
C GLN A 327 -2.64 -1.20 5.07
N VAL A 328 -3.08 0.06 5.28
CA VAL A 328 -2.57 1.22 4.54
C VAL A 328 -1.14 1.54 4.94
N ALA A 329 -0.85 1.51 6.25
CA ALA A 329 0.50 1.70 6.76
C ALA A 329 1.46 0.63 6.20
N LEU A 330 1.03 -0.64 6.20
CA LEU A 330 1.78 -1.74 5.60
C LEU A 330 2.04 -1.53 4.11
N GLU A 331 1.00 -1.21 3.34
CA GLU A 331 1.10 -1.04 1.90
C GLU A 331 2.09 0.06 1.56
N HIS A 332 1.94 1.24 2.17
CA HIS A 332 2.83 2.38 1.95
C HIS A 332 4.29 2.06 2.31
N LEU A 333 4.54 1.42 3.45
CA LEU A 333 5.87 1.00 3.85
C LEU A 333 6.47 -0.01 2.85
N SER A 334 5.70 -1.02 2.45
CA SER A 334 6.17 -2.04 1.50
C SER A 334 6.50 -1.45 0.13
N ARG A 335 5.69 -0.50 -0.36
CA ARG A 335 5.91 0.19 -1.63
C ARG A 335 7.16 1.08 -1.60
N LEU A 336 7.35 1.81 -0.51
CA LEU A 336 8.53 2.67 -0.37
C LEU A 336 9.82 1.85 -0.29
N LEU A 337 9.84 0.77 0.51
CA LEU A 337 10.99 -0.13 0.55
C LEU A 337 11.32 -0.71 -0.83
N TYR A 338 10.30 -1.12 -1.58
CA TYR A 338 10.49 -1.64 -2.93
C TYR A 338 11.09 -0.59 -3.90
N VAL A 339 10.63 0.66 -3.84
CA VAL A 339 11.18 1.76 -4.64
C VAL A 339 12.64 2.07 -4.30
N HIS A 340 13.03 1.89 -3.04
CA HIS A 340 14.42 2.05 -2.57
C HIS A 340 15.28 0.79 -2.75
N ASP A 341 14.87 -0.15 -3.62
CA ASP A 341 15.56 -1.41 -3.88
C ASP A 341 15.83 -2.24 -2.61
N PHE A 342 14.85 -2.30 -1.69
CA PHE A 342 14.87 -3.17 -0.53
C PHE A 342 13.86 -4.31 -0.63
N ASP A 343 14.34 -5.51 -0.32
CA ASP A 343 13.53 -6.71 -0.15
C ASP A 343 13.21 -6.98 1.31
N VAL A 344 11.94 -7.28 1.56
CA VAL A 344 11.42 -7.59 2.89
C VAL A 344 11.52 -9.10 3.13
N THR A 345 12.47 -9.50 3.98
CA THR A 345 12.69 -10.90 4.34
C THR A 345 11.78 -11.35 5.49
N ARG A 346 11.49 -10.43 6.42
CA ARG A 346 10.59 -10.65 7.56
C ARG A 346 9.81 -9.37 7.81
N ALA A 347 8.54 -9.50 8.12
CA ALA A 347 7.72 -8.37 8.54
C ALA A 347 6.81 -8.80 9.69
N ARG A 348 6.52 -7.83 10.55
CA ARG A 348 5.58 -7.94 11.65
C ARG A 348 4.77 -6.65 11.72
N LEU A 349 3.52 -6.83 12.08
CA LEU A 349 2.58 -5.77 12.35
C LEU A 349 1.87 -6.12 13.64
N ASP A 350 1.77 -5.15 14.55
CA ASP A 350 0.94 -5.24 15.74
C ASP A 350 0.20 -3.91 15.92
N VAL A 351 -1.01 -3.95 16.46
CA VAL A 351 -1.83 -2.76 16.72
C VAL A 351 -1.99 -2.62 18.23
N ILE A 352 -1.54 -1.49 18.77
CA ILE A 352 -1.54 -1.22 20.21
C ILE A 352 -2.48 -0.04 20.49
N PRO A 353 -3.50 -0.19 21.35
CA PRO A 353 -4.37 0.90 21.77
C PRO A 353 -3.59 2.03 22.48
N ASP A 354 -3.91 3.28 22.16
CA ASP A 354 -3.36 4.49 22.80
C ASP A 354 -4.45 5.23 23.61
N GLY A 355 -5.21 4.47 24.40
CA GLY A 355 -6.30 4.98 25.22
C GLY A 355 -7.36 5.73 24.40
N LYS A 356 -7.56 7.02 24.70
CA LYS A 356 -8.51 7.89 23.99
C LYS A 356 -7.98 8.45 22.68
N ASN A 357 -6.69 8.32 22.42
CA ASN A 357 -6.05 8.91 21.24
C ASN A 357 -6.19 8.03 20.00
N GLY A 358 -6.70 6.80 20.15
CA GLY A 358 -6.91 5.85 19.06
C GLY A 358 -5.98 4.65 19.16
N ASN A 359 -5.34 4.29 18.06
CA ASN A 359 -4.46 3.12 17.98
C ASN A 359 -3.15 3.47 17.29
N ILE A 360 -2.06 2.85 17.72
CA ILE A 360 -0.75 2.94 17.09
C ILE A 360 -0.47 1.60 16.40
N THR A 361 -0.18 1.66 15.10
CA THR A 361 0.29 0.50 14.33
C THR A 361 1.81 0.43 14.46
N MET A 362 2.31 -0.64 15.05
CA MET A 362 3.73 -0.97 15.14
C MET A 362 4.09 -1.89 13.98
N LEU A 363 4.98 -1.43 13.11
CA LEU A 363 5.52 -2.16 11.97
C LEU A 363 7.00 -2.44 12.21
N ARG A 364 7.42 -3.67 11.99
CA ARG A 364 8.83 -4.09 12.06
C ARG A 364 9.17 -4.92 10.85
N MET A 365 10.11 -4.46 10.04
CA MET A 365 10.56 -5.17 8.84
C MET A 365 12.06 -5.42 8.87
N LEU A 366 12.47 -6.66 8.59
CA LEU A 366 13.85 -6.99 8.27
C LEU A 366 14.01 -6.87 6.76
N VAL A 367 14.86 -5.94 6.34
CA VAL A 367 15.07 -5.64 4.93
C VAL A 367 16.52 -5.92 4.52
N SER A 368 16.71 -6.23 3.25
CA SER A 368 18.02 -6.33 2.61
C SER A 368 18.00 -5.61 1.27
N PRO A 369 19.06 -4.87 0.91
CA PRO A 369 19.21 -4.30 -0.42
C PRO A 369 19.18 -5.40 -1.49
N CYS A 370 18.46 -5.17 -2.59
CA CYS A 370 18.36 -6.10 -3.72
C CYS A 370 19.74 -6.37 -4.34
N ASN A 371 20.62 -5.37 -4.33
CA ASN A 371 22.01 -5.46 -4.82
C ASN A 371 22.98 -6.13 -3.82
N LYS A 372 22.51 -6.52 -2.63
CA LYS A 372 23.29 -7.12 -1.53
C LYS A 372 24.53 -6.32 -1.10
N SER A 373 24.57 -5.02 -1.42
CA SER A 373 25.66 -4.13 -1.07
C SER A 373 25.32 -3.30 0.17
N PRO A 374 26.29 -2.96 1.04
CA PRO A 374 26.05 -2.07 2.17
C PRO A 374 25.51 -0.71 1.69
N VAL A 375 24.48 -0.21 2.36
CA VAL A 375 23.83 1.06 2.03
C VAL A 375 24.49 2.19 2.82
N LEU A 376 24.69 3.33 2.16
CA LEU A 376 25.25 4.53 2.77
C LEU A 376 24.29 5.09 3.83
N PRO A 377 24.80 5.67 4.95
CA PRO A 377 23.96 6.26 5.99
C PRO A 377 22.97 7.31 5.46
N GLU A 378 23.41 8.15 4.52
CA GLU A 378 22.59 9.21 3.92
C GLU A 378 21.34 8.66 3.21
N THR A 379 21.45 7.49 2.57
CA THR A 379 20.31 6.81 1.93
C THR A 379 19.32 6.30 2.97
N LEU A 380 19.80 5.82 4.12
CA LEU A 380 18.95 5.37 5.23
C LEU A 380 18.24 6.55 5.91
N ASP A 381 18.93 7.68 6.05
CA ASP A 381 18.34 8.91 6.60
C ASP A 381 17.24 9.45 5.68
N LEU A 382 17.47 9.42 4.36
CA LEU A 382 16.45 9.77 3.37
C LEU A 382 15.26 8.82 3.43
N LEU A 383 15.50 7.50 3.48
CA LEU A 383 14.44 6.51 3.62
C LEU A 383 13.62 6.75 4.90
N ALA A 384 14.26 7.01 6.03
CA ALA A 384 13.58 7.31 7.29
C ALA A 384 12.70 8.58 7.19
N LEU A 385 13.18 9.62 6.51
CA LEU A 385 12.44 10.85 6.25
C LEU A 385 11.20 10.58 5.37
N GLU A 386 11.37 9.85 4.28
CA GLU A 386 10.27 9.50 3.37
C GLU A 386 9.24 8.57 4.02
N LEU A 387 9.69 7.65 4.89
CA LEU A 387 8.80 6.79 5.69
C LEU A 387 7.91 7.60 6.64
N LYS A 388 8.43 8.66 7.25
CA LYS A 388 7.60 9.60 8.03
C LYS A 388 6.61 10.33 7.13
N ARG A 389 7.02 10.67 5.91
CA ARG A 389 6.23 11.44 4.95
C ARG A 389 5.09 10.66 4.32
N VAL A 390 5.26 9.37 4.03
CA VAL A 390 4.34 8.55 3.23
C VAL A 390 2.90 8.49 3.79
N LYS A 391 2.71 8.63 5.11
CA LYS A 391 1.38 8.70 5.75
C LYS A 391 0.54 9.86 5.21
N TRP A 392 1.21 10.94 4.80
CA TRP A 392 0.64 12.27 4.61
C TRP A 392 0.59 12.72 3.16
N LEU A 393 1.08 11.89 2.24
CA LEU A 393 1.05 12.16 0.81
C LEU A 393 -0.38 12.13 0.28
N ASP A 394 -0.64 12.93 -0.75
CA ASP A 394 -1.89 12.88 -1.49
C ASP A 394 -1.96 11.57 -2.30
N PRO A 395 -3.15 10.95 -2.47
CA PRO A 395 -3.29 9.77 -3.33
C PRO A 395 -2.75 9.98 -4.75
N ALA A 396 -2.85 11.20 -5.31
CA ALA A 396 -2.25 11.50 -6.61
C ALA A 396 -0.72 11.37 -6.56
N THR A 397 -0.08 11.84 -5.49
CA THR A 397 1.36 11.67 -5.26
C THR A 397 1.74 10.19 -5.13
N ILE A 398 0.96 9.41 -4.38
CA ILE A 398 1.16 7.96 -4.22
C ILE A 398 1.12 7.26 -5.58
N THR A 399 0.10 7.51 -6.39
CA THR A 399 -0.01 6.95 -7.75
C THR A 399 1.14 7.40 -8.64
N LEU A 400 1.51 8.69 -8.59
CA LEU A 400 2.59 9.21 -9.43
C LEU A 400 3.93 8.52 -9.14
N VAL A 401 4.30 8.44 -7.86
CA VAL A 401 5.61 7.91 -7.44
C VAL A 401 5.64 6.38 -7.43
N PHE A 402 4.60 5.71 -6.94
CA PHE A 402 4.65 4.25 -6.76
C PHE A 402 4.09 3.43 -7.93
N GLU A 403 3.32 4.04 -8.84
CA GLU A 403 2.67 3.32 -9.94
C GLU A 403 3.18 3.78 -11.31
N LYS A 404 3.25 5.10 -11.53
CA LYS A 404 3.66 5.65 -12.84
C LYS A 404 5.17 5.77 -13.00
N TYR A 405 5.85 6.39 -12.03
CA TYR A 405 7.29 6.70 -12.12
C TYR A 405 8.05 6.27 -10.85
N PRO A 406 8.30 4.96 -10.66
CA PRO A 406 9.00 4.43 -9.47
C PRO A 406 10.42 4.96 -9.22
N HIS A 407 11.07 5.54 -10.22
CA HIS A 407 12.41 6.13 -10.08
C HIS A 407 12.37 7.57 -9.53
N MET A 408 11.19 8.18 -9.46
CA MET A 408 10.99 9.54 -8.99
C MET A 408 11.07 9.60 -7.46
N SER A 409 11.78 10.59 -6.92
CA SER A 409 11.79 10.79 -5.47
C SER A 409 10.42 11.23 -4.93
N VAL A 410 10.12 10.88 -3.68
CA VAL A 410 8.84 11.26 -3.06
C VAL A 410 8.70 12.79 -2.99
N ALA A 411 9.81 13.50 -2.73
CA ALA A 411 9.83 14.96 -2.67
C ALA A 411 9.50 15.63 -4.02
N ILE A 412 10.01 15.07 -5.12
CA ILE A 412 9.68 15.56 -6.47
C ILE A 412 8.20 15.31 -6.77
N GLY A 413 7.70 14.09 -6.53
CA GLY A 413 6.29 13.77 -6.75
C GLY A 413 5.33 14.64 -5.91
N GLU A 414 5.63 14.87 -4.64
CA GLU A 414 4.86 15.76 -3.76
C GLU A 414 4.86 17.20 -4.30
N THR A 415 6.00 17.67 -4.81
CA THR A 415 6.15 19.01 -5.39
C THR A 415 5.32 19.15 -6.68
N ILE A 416 5.41 18.20 -7.61
CA ILE A 416 4.64 18.22 -8.87
C ILE A 416 3.14 18.27 -8.56
N THR A 417 2.65 17.36 -7.72
CA THR A 417 1.23 17.27 -7.37
C THR A 417 0.69 18.50 -6.62
N ALA A 418 1.50 19.10 -5.75
CA ALA A 418 1.19 20.35 -5.09
C ALA A 418 1.11 21.53 -6.07
N LEU A 419 2.06 21.64 -7.01
CA LEU A 419 2.08 22.70 -8.02
C LEU A 419 0.89 22.56 -8.98
N CYS A 420 0.56 21.35 -9.44
CA CYS A 420 -0.67 21.10 -10.23
C CYS A 420 -1.92 21.58 -9.48
N SER A 421 -2.01 21.29 -8.17
CA SER A 421 -3.14 21.72 -7.34
C SER A 421 -3.21 23.23 -7.14
N LEU A 422 -2.05 23.90 -7.01
CA LEU A 422 -1.96 25.36 -6.88
C LEU A 422 -2.31 26.09 -8.19
N MET A 423 -1.91 25.53 -9.33
CA MET A 423 -2.19 26.13 -10.64
C MET A 423 -3.67 26.11 -10.99
N HIS A 424 -4.44 25.14 -10.50
CA HIS A 424 -5.86 25.00 -10.82
C HIS A 424 -6.70 26.28 -10.59
N PRO A 425 -6.76 26.89 -9.37
CA PRO A 425 -7.50 28.14 -9.15
C PRO A 425 -6.96 29.35 -9.93
N ILE A 426 -5.74 29.27 -10.47
CA ILE A 426 -5.13 30.34 -11.28
C ILE A 426 -5.54 30.15 -12.75
N MET A 427 -5.30 28.97 -13.31
CA MET A 427 -5.45 28.65 -14.73
C MET A 427 -6.92 28.52 -15.16
N THR A 428 -7.80 28.00 -14.30
CA THR A 428 -9.25 27.89 -14.60
C THR A 428 -9.89 29.25 -14.95
N LYS A 429 -9.30 30.37 -14.50
CA LYS A 429 -9.80 31.72 -14.79
C LYS A 429 -9.49 32.19 -16.23
N TYR A 430 -8.50 31.59 -16.88
CA TYR A 430 -8.17 31.82 -18.28
C TYR A 430 -9.06 30.96 -19.19
N ASN A 431 -9.11 29.67 -18.91
CA ASN A 431 -9.93 28.71 -19.64
C ASN A 431 -10.32 27.54 -18.73
N ALA A 432 -11.56 27.55 -18.22
CA ALA A 432 -12.03 26.52 -17.30
C ALA A 432 -12.14 25.12 -17.90
N VAL A 433 -12.28 25.02 -19.24
CA VAL A 433 -12.40 23.74 -19.94
C VAL A 433 -11.02 23.12 -20.14
N ALA A 434 -10.07 23.91 -20.67
CA ALA A 434 -8.69 23.46 -20.86
C ALA A 434 -7.95 23.24 -19.54
N TYR A 435 -8.26 24.02 -18.50
CA TYR A 435 -7.55 23.99 -17.22
C TYR A 435 -8.40 23.46 -16.08
N SER A 436 -9.07 22.33 -16.33
CA SER A 436 -9.69 21.56 -15.25
C SER A 436 -8.64 20.88 -14.38
N LYS A 437 -8.95 20.63 -13.09
CA LYS A 437 -8.03 19.95 -12.15
C LYS A 437 -7.45 18.64 -12.72
N ALA A 438 -8.30 17.83 -13.35
CA ALA A 438 -7.91 16.55 -13.93
C ALA A 438 -6.98 16.77 -15.14
N ASN A 439 -7.34 17.67 -16.06
CA ASN A 439 -6.53 17.91 -17.25
C ASN A 439 -5.13 18.45 -16.89
N ILE A 440 -5.03 19.39 -15.95
CA ILE A 440 -3.73 19.90 -15.48
C ILE A 440 -2.83 18.75 -15.00
N TYR A 441 -3.38 17.88 -14.16
CA TYR A 441 -2.63 16.74 -13.62
C TYR A 441 -2.28 15.71 -14.71
N GLU A 442 -3.22 15.33 -15.56
CA GLU A 442 -3.01 14.33 -16.62
C GLU A 442 -2.02 14.81 -17.69
N THR A 443 -2.08 16.09 -18.10
CA THR A 443 -1.14 16.68 -19.04
C THR A 443 0.28 16.66 -18.45
N LEU A 444 0.49 17.26 -17.27
CA LEU A 444 1.83 17.38 -16.68
C LEU A 444 2.43 16.04 -16.21
N THR A 445 1.59 15.04 -15.94
CA THR A 445 2.03 13.68 -15.54
C THR A 445 1.97 12.66 -16.67
N SER A 446 1.89 13.13 -17.92
CA SER A 446 2.04 12.29 -19.10
C SER A 446 3.52 12.01 -19.39
N GLU A 447 3.81 10.86 -20.01
CA GLU A 447 5.20 10.46 -20.34
C GLU A 447 5.95 11.49 -21.18
N ARG A 448 5.24 12.26 -22.01
CA ARG A 448 5.83 13.30 -22.85
C ARG A 448 6.30 14.52 -22.05
N PHE A 449 5.56 14.92 -21.02
CA PHE A 449 5.78 16.20 -20.33
C PHE A 449 6.35 16.06 -18.92
N ILE A 450 6.30 14.86 -18.34
CA ILE A 450 6.86 14.60 -17.01
C ILE A 450 8.34 14.97 -16.85
N PRO A 451 9.24 14.81 -17.85
CA PRO A 451 10.64 15.19 -17.65
C PRO A 451 10.82 16.69 -17.41
N HIS A 452 9.99 17.53 -18.01
CA HIS A 452 10.00 18.98 -17.77
C HIS A 452 9.44 19.30 -16.38
N ALA A 453 8.33 18.67 -15.98
CA ALA A 453 7.75 18.84 -14.65
C ALA A 453 8.71 18.40 -13.53
N GLU A 454 9.45 17.30 -13.74
CA GLU A 454 10.50 16.82 -12.87
C GLU A 454 11.66 17.82 -12.77
N ALA A 455 12.16 18.34 -13.91
CA ALA A 455 13.21 19.36 -13.91
C ALA A 455 12.80 20.65 -13.16
N ILE A 456 11.53 21.05 -13.25
CA ILE A 456 10.99 22.21 -12.51
C ILE A 456 10.90 21.91 -11.02
N ALA A 457 10.45 20.71 -10.63
CA ALA A 457 10.37 20.29 -9.24
C ALA A 457 11.75 20.14 -8.60
N ASP A 458 12.73 19.61 -9.34
CA ASP A 458 14.12 19.50 -8.89
C ASP A 458 14.75 20.90 -8.69
N MET A 459 14.54 21.81 -9.64
CA MET A 459 14.91 23.22 -9.49
C MET A 459 14.26 23.87 -8.27
N PHE A 460 13.00 23.53 -7.96
CA PHE A 460 12.32 24.01 -6.76
C PHE A 460 13.00 23.49 -5.49
N LEU A 461 13.34 22.20 -5.43
CA LEU A 461 14.03 21.61 -4.28
C LEU A 461 15.39 22.31 -4.07
N ASP A 462 16.21 22.39 -5.11
CA ASP A 462 17.53 23.03 -5.05
C ASP A 462 17.48 24.50 -4.62
N ARG A 463 16.46 25.25 -5.07
CA ARG A 463 16.26 26.65 -4.66
C ARG A 463 16.09 26.79 -3.15
N PHE A 464 15.42 25.84 -2.52
CA PHE A 464 15.07 25.90 -1.10
C PHE A 464 15.88 24.95 -0.21
N ASN A 465 16.96 24.36 -0.75
CA ASN A 465 17.83 23.48 0.00
C ASN A 465 18.48 24.24 1.18
N PRO A 466 18.28 23.80 2.44
CA PRO A 466 18.78 24.53 3.61
C PRO A 466 20.31 24.48 3.74
N HIS A 467 20.96 23.46 3.16
CA HIS A 467 22.41 23.29 3.22
C HIS A 467 23.13 24.00 2.08
N ASN A 468 22.53 24.01 0.88
CA ASN A 468 23.12 24.61 -0.31
C ASN A 468 22.04 25.19 -1.24
N PRO A 469 21.44 26.34 -0.88
CA PRO A 469 20.38 26.94 -1.68
C PRO A 469 20.93 27.48 -3.00
N LEU A 470 20.20 27.27 -4.09
CA LEU A 470 20.55 27.78 -5.41
C LEU A 470 20.65 29.32 -5.41
N SER A 471 21.71 29.87 -6.01
CA SER A 471 21.87 31.32 -6.12
C SER A 471 20.81 31.91 -7.07
N ASN A 472 20.47 33.19 -6.91
CA ASN A 472 19.48 33.84 -7.80
C ASN A 472 19.91 33.76 -9.28
N ALA A 473 21.20 33.96 -9.57
CA ALA A 473 21.71 33.89 -10.94
C ALA A 473 21.61 32.48 -11.52
N ASP A 474 21.96 31.45 -10.74
CA ASP A 474 21.87 30.05 -11.19
C ASP A 474 20.41 29.60 -11.34
N PHE A 475 19.54 30.08 -10.46
CA PHE A 475 18.09 29.84 -10.54
C PHE A 475 17.49 30.45 -11.81
N ASP A 476 17.83 31.70 -12.13
CA ASP A 476 17.37 32.36 -13.35
C ASP A 476 17.90 31.65 -14.60
N ASN A 477 19.19 31.26 -14.61
CA ASN A 477 19.79 30.48 -15.69
C ASN A 477 19.08 29.12 -15.90
N ARG A 478 18.72 28.44 -14.80
CA ARG A 478 18.02 27.15 -14.86
C ARG A 478 16.58 27.32 -15.36
N CYS A 479 15.89 28.38 -14.93
CA CYS A 479 14.58 28.74 -15.49
C CYS A 479 14.66 28.93 -17.01
N ASP A 480 15.63 29.72 -17.49
CA ASP A 480 15.80 30.00 -18.92
C ASP A 480 16.16 28.75 -19.72
N THR A 481 16.94 27.84 -19.13
CA THR A 481 17.28 26.55 -19.73
C THR A 481 16.05 25.67 -19.90
N ILE A 482 15.22 25.56 -18.85
CA ILE A 482 13.98 24.77 -18.90
C ILE A 482 12.99 25.40 -19.89
N LEU A 483 12.83 26.73 -19.88
CA LEU A 483 11.95 27.42 -20.83
C LEU A 483 12.33 27.15 -22.29
N LYS A 484 13.63 27.19 -22.62
CA LYS A 484 14.12 26.86 -23.97
C LYS A 484 13.83 25.41 -24.35
N ALA A 485 13.99 24.48 -23.41
CA ALA A 485 13.66 23.08 -23.65
C ALA A 485 12.16 22.90 -23.92
N VAL A 486 11.29 23.55 -23.14
CA VAL A 486 9.84 23.52 -23.35
C VAL A 486 9.47 24.09 -24.73
N ASP A 487 10.02 25.24 -25.12
CA ASP A 487 9.76 25.86 -26.44
C ASP A 487 10.22 24.97 -27.61
N THR A 488 11.27 24.15 -27.40
CA THR A 488 11.80 23.25 -28.43
C THR A 488 11.03 21.93 -28.52
N ASP A 489 10.66 21.35 -27.38
CA ASP A 489 10.18 19.95 -27.29
C ASP A 489 8.64 19.85 -27.24
N VAL A 490 7.96 20.94 -26.88
CA VAL A 490 6.51 20.96 -26.60
C VAL A 490 5.76 21.81 -27.63
N GLU A 491 5.08 21.12 -28.55
CA GLU A 491 4.19 21.75 -29.56
C GLU A 491 2.76 21.99 -29.03
N ASP A 492 2.38 21.32 -27.94
CA ASP A 492 1.05 21.42 -27.36
C ASP A 492 0.92 22.72 -26.57
N THR A 493 0.05 23.62 -27.04
CA THR A 493 -0.14 24.95 -26.44
C THR A 493 -0.58 24.89 -24.98
N VAL A 494 -1.44 23.93 -24.62
CA VAL A 494 -1.95 23.78 -23.25
C VAL A 494 -0.82 23.30 -22.34
N ALA A 495 -0.01 22.33 -22.80
CA ALA A 495 1.13 21.84 -22.05
C ALA A 495 2.20 22.94 -21.86
N THR A 496 2.50 23.71 -22.90
CA THR A 496 3.43 24.85 -22.83
C THR A 496 2.97 25.88 -21.79
N GLU A 497 1.71 26.33 -21.87
CA GLU A 497 1.15 27.28 -20.91
C GLU A 497 1.20 26.76 -19.45
N LEU A 498 0.96 25.45 -19.25
CA LEU A 498 1.04 24.84 -17.92
C LEU A 498 2.47 24.75 -17.38
N LEU A 499 3.44 24.35 -18.21
CA LEU A 499 4.85 24.25 -17.82
C LEU A 499 5.45 25.63 -17.53
N GLU A 500 5.15 26.62 -18.38
CA GLU A 500 5.53 28.02 -18.14
C GLU A 500 4.92 28.54 -16.83
N LYS A 501 3.63 28.23 -16.58
CA LYS A 501 3.00 28.65 -15.33
C LYS A 501 3.60 27.96 -14.11
N MET A 502 3.99 26.69 -14.24
CA MET A 502 4.65 25.95 -13.17
C MET A 502 6.00 26.60 -12.81
N ILE A 503 6.79 27.04 -13.80
CA ILE A 503 8.02 27.81 -13.59
C ILE A 503 7.72 29.15 -12.91
N ASP A 504 6.69 29.87 -13.36
CA ASP A 504 6.26 31.15 -12.79
C ASP A 504 5.85 31.02 -11.31
N VAL A 505 5.15 29.95 -10.94
CA VAL A 505 4.80 29.64 -9.55
C VAL A 505 6.06 29.37 -8.71
N VAL A 506 7.04 28.63 -9.23
CA VAL A 506 8.31 28.41 -8.54
C VAL A 506 9.04 29.72 -8.34
N LYS A 507 9.12 30.59 -9.37
CA LYS A 507 9.72 31.95 -9.29
C LYS A 507 9.09 32.78 -8.17
N HIS A 508 7.76 32.74 -8.06
CA HIS A 508 6.98 33.48 -7.07
C HIS A 508 6.82 32.78 -5.71
N THR A 509 7.48 31.65 -5.48
CA THR A 509 7.55 31.05 -4.14
C THR A 509 8.65 31.74 -3.33
N LEU A 510 8.30 32.21 -2.12
CA LEU A 510 9.19 32.93 -1.22
C LEU A 510 9.80 32.03 -0.14
N ARG A 511 9.02 31.06 0.37
CA ARG A 511 9.46 30.10 1.40
C ARG A 511 8.66 28.79 1.27
N THR A 512 9.26 27.70 1.72
CA THR A 512 8.61 26.39 1.79
C THR A 512 9.05 25.62 3.05
N ASN A 513 8.25 24.64 3.46
CA ASN A 513 8.58 23.70 4.53
C ASN A 513 9.06 22.32 4.01
N VAL A 514 9.40 22.18 2.72
CA VAL A 514 9.72 20.90 2.06
C VAL A 514 10.87 20.11 2.72
N TYR A 515 11.76 20.77 3.45
CA TYR A 515 12.87 20.14 4.17
C TYR A 515 12.60 19.91 5.67
N LEU A 516 11.41 20.26 6.18
CA LEU A 516 11.03 19.94 7.56
C LEU A 516 10.61 18.47 7.68
N SER A 517 11.20 17.75 8.62
CA SER A 517 10.97 16.32 8.86
C SER A 517 9.54 15.98 9.27
N ASP A 518 9.01 16.73 10.24
CA ASP A 518 7.74 16.38 10.91
C ASP A 518 6.62 17.33 10.45
N ARG A 519 6.45 17.45 9.13
CA ARG A 519 5.32 18.18 8.52
C ARG A 519 4.16 17.24 8.22
N TYR A 520 2.93 17.78 8.16
CA TYR A 520 1.73 17.05 7.71
C TYR A 520 1.35 17.36 6.25
N ALA A 521 1.81 18.50 5.73
CA ALA A 521 1.52 18.96 4.38
C ALA A 521 2.69 19.80 3.87
N LEU A 522 2.85 19.86 2.55
CA LEU A 522 3.73 20.81 1.88
C LEU A 522 3.07 22.19 1.91
N ALA A 523 3.81 23.21 2.35
CA ALA A 523 3.33 24.57 2.50
C ALA A 523 4.25 25.55 1.78
N LEU A 524 3.67 26.43 0.97
CA LEU A 524 4.36 27.45 0.19
C LEU A 524 3.90 28.83 0.64
N ARG A 525 4.83 29.73 0.95
CA ARG A 525 4.55 31.17 1.02
C ARG A 525 4.78 31.76 -0.36
N LEU A 526 3.74 32.34 -0.94
CA LEU A 526 3.75 32.88 -2.30
C LEU A 526 3.84 34.42 -2.28
N ASP A 527 4.45 34.98 -3.32
CA ASP A 527 4.22 36.36 -3.72
C ASP A 527 2.76 36.47 -4.22
N PRO A 528 1.91 37.30 -3.59
CA PRO A 528 0.49 37.43 -3.95
C PRO A 528 0.22 37.79 -5.42
N ARG A 529 1.20 38.35 -6.14
CA ARG A 529 1.09 38.68 -7.57
C ARG A 529 0.74 37.47 -8.44
N ILE A 530 1.19 36.27 -8.04
CA ILE A 530 0.92 35.04 -8.80
C ILE A 530 -0.57 34.66 -8.83
N MET A 531 -1.34 35.15 -7.85
CA MET A 531 -2.77 34.83 -7.67
C MET A 531 -3.70 35.86 -8.33
N VAL A 532 -3.15 36.93 -8.92
CA VAL A 532 -3.94 37.98 -9.57
C VAL A 532 -4.43 37.44 -10.93
N PRO A 533 -5.76 37.32 -11.12
CA PRO A 533 -6.28 36.86 -12.39
C PRO A 533 -6.22 37.95 -13.47
N PRO A 534 -6.37 37.60 -14.76
CA PRO A 534 -6.55 38.57 -15.84
C PRO A 534 -7.69 39.54 -15.54
N GLY A 535 -7.45 40.85 -15.71
CA GLY A 535 -8.43 41.89 -15.38
C GLY A 535 -8.63 42.14 -13.88
N GLY A 536 -7.87 41.48 -13.01
CA GLY A 536 -7.87 41.64 -11.56
C GLY A 536 -6.93 42.73 -11.03
N GLU A 537 -6.36 43.55 -11.91
CA GLU A 537 -5.31 44.56 -11.58
C GLU A 537 -5.76 45.58 -10.53
N ASN A 538 -7.07 45.81 -10.41
CA ASN A 538 -7.66 46.73 -9.43
C ASN A 538 -7.87 46.10 -8.04
N LYS A 539 -7.60 44.80 -7.86
CA LYS A 539 -7.73 44.14 -6.56
C LYS A 539 -6.57 44.50 -5.65
N GLU A 540 -6.87 44.75 -4.37
CA GLU A 540 -5.83 44.97 -3.36
C GLU A 540 -4.95 43.71 -3.24
N LEU A 541 -3.64 43.89 -3.32
CA LEU A 541 -2.69 42.79 -3.16
C LEU A 541 -2.58 42.41 -1.67
N PRO A 542 -2.77 41.14 -1.31
CA PRO A 542 -2.54 40.68 0.05
C PRO A 542 -1.11 40.97 0.52
N TYR A 543 -0.89 41.05 1.83
CA TYR A 543 0.45 41.09 2.42
C TYR A 543 1.16 39.72 2.31
N GLY A 544 0.40 38.63 2.34
CA GLY A 544 0.94 37.30 2.12
C GLY A 544 -0.12 36.26 1.81
N VAL A 545 0.26 35.30 0.98
CA VAL A 545 -0.54 34.12 0.63
C VAL A 545 0.25 32.88 1.02
N PHE A 546 -0.38 31.98 1.76
CA PHE A 546 0.15 30.66 2.05
C PHE A 546 -0.75 29.62 1.39
N PHE A 547 -0.13 28.72 0.65
CA PHE A 547 -0.77 27.54 0.08
C PHE A 547 -0.30 26.31 0.84
N THR A 548 -1.20 25.38 1.14
CA THR A 548 -0.88 24.10 1.77
C THR A 548 -1.49 22.95 0.98
N HIS A 549 -0.69 21.94 0.65
CA HIS A 549 -1.09 20.71 -0.03
C HIS A 549 -0.77 19.50 0.84
N GLY A 550 -1.77 18.67 1.13
CA GLY A 550 -1.61 17.45 1.92
C GLY A 550 -2.62 16.38 1.53
N ARG A 551 -2.64 15.28 2.28
CA ARG A 551 -3.48 14.11 1.97
C ARG A 551 -4.96 14.46 1.80
N ARG A 552 -5.43 14.49 0.55
CA ARG A 552 -6.81 14.81 0.15
C ARG A 552 -7.29 16.20 0.51
N PHE A 553 -6.39 17.15 0.74
CA PHE A 553 -6.78 18.53 0.98
C PHE A 553 -5.79 19.52 0.40
N ASN A 554 -6.33 20.68 0.02
CA ASN A 554 -5.60 21.90 -0.22
C ASN A 554 -6.05 22.92 0.81
N GLY A 555 -5.28 23.99 1.01
CA GLY A 555 -5.62 25.09 1.90
C GLY A 555 -4.97 26.38 1.45
N PHE A 556 -5.67 27.49 1.66
CA PHE A 556 -5.14 28.83 1.50
C PHE A 556 -5.28 29.60 2.81
N HIS A 557 -4.25 30.37 3.15
CA HIS A 557 -4.33 31.40 4.17
C HIS A 557 -3.88 32.72 3.55
N VAL A 558 -4.80 33.69 3.50
CA VAL A 558 -4.58 35.01 2.93
C VAL A 558 -4.59 36.02 4.08
N ARG A 559 -3.66 36.99 4.04
CA ARG A 559 -3.62 38.09 5.01
C ARG A 559 -3.30 39.40 4.31
N PHE A 560 -4.04 40.47 4.63
CA PHE A 560 -3.79 41.83 4.12
C PHE A 560 -2.87 42.67 5.00
N ARG A 561 -2.51 42.17 6.18
CA ARG A 561 -1.59 42.81 7.12
C ARG A 561 -0.60 41.79 7.66
N ASP A 562 0.44 42.26 8.33
CA ASP A 562 1.43 41.38 8.95
C ASP A 562 0.84 40.54 10.11
N ILE A 563 -0.28 41.01 10.68
CA ILE A 563 -1.08 40.23 11.62
C ILE A 563 -1.94 39.20 10.88
N SER A 564 -1.86 37.94 11.29
CA SER A 564 -2.70 36.87 10.76
C SER A 564 -4.15 37.10 11.16
N ARG A 565 -4.96 37.58 10.22
CA ARG A 565 -6.43 37.63 10.29
C ARG A 565 -6.95 36.82 9.11
N GLY A 566 -7.86 35.90 9.36
CA GLY A 566 -8.37 34.95 8.37
C GLY A 566 -8.48 33.54 8.93
N GLY A 567 -9.32 32.71 8.30
CA GLY A 567 -9.56 31.32 8.67
C GLY A 567 -8.88 30.32 7.73
N MET A 568 -8.96 29.04 8.09
CA MET A 568 -8.62 27.91 7.20
C MET A 568 -9.92 27.34 6.63
N ARG A 569 -10.03 27.25 5.30
CA ARG A 569 -11.17 26.60 4.64
C ARG A 569 -10.80 25.19 4.24
N LEU A 570 -11.49 24.20 4.81
CA LEU A 570 -11.43 22.81 4.40
C LEU A 570 -12.67 22.47 3.55
N VAL A 571 -12.44 21.99 2.33
CA VAL A 571 -13.52 21.51 1.45
C VAL A 571 -13.47 19.99 1.42
N THR A 572 -14.55 19.33 1.84
CA THR A 572 -14.70 17.86 1.81
C THR A 572 -15.88 17.44 0.90
N PRO A 573 -15.79 17.65 -0.42
CA PRO A 573 -16.87 17.36 -1.35
C PRO A 573 -17.02 15.86 -1.60
N ARG A 574 -18.23 15.43 -1.94
CA ARG A 574 -18.58 14.00 -2.06
C ARG A 574 -18.14 13.39 -3.39
N SER A 575 -17.96 14.20 -4.42
CA SER A 575 -17.57 13.75 -5.76
C SER A 575 -16.35 14.53 -6.28
N PRO A 576 -15.56 13.93 -7.19
CA PRO A 576 -14.43 14.60 -7.84
C PRO A 576 -14.82 15.88 -8.60
N GLU A 577 -16.00 15.91 -9.22
CA GLU A 577 -16.50 17.04 -9.98
C GLU A 577 -16.79 18.23 -9.05
N GLN A 578 -17.45 17.95 -7.91
CA GLN A 578 -17.66 18.96 -6.88
C GLN A 578 -16.33 19.41 -6.28
N PHE A 579 -15.36 18.50 -6.13
CA PHE A 579 -14.00 18.86 -5.72
C PHE A 579 -13.35 19.84 -6.69
N ALA A 580 -13.46 19.62 -8.00
CA ALA A 580 -12.92 20.53 -8.99
C ALA A 580 -13.59 21.91 -8.90
N LEU A 581 -14.93 21.98 -8.84
CA LEU A 581 -15.64 23.26 -8.73
C LEU A 581 -15.24 24.07 -7.49
N GLU A 582 -15.16 23.42 -6.33
CA GLU A 582 -14.79 24.08 -5.07
C GLU A 582 -13.31 24.46 -5.04
N SER A 583 -12.44 23.63 -5.60
CA SER A 583 -11.00 23.92 -5.70
C SER A 583 -10.72 25.14 -6.55
N ALA A 584 -11.50 25.39 -7.61
CA ALA A 584 -11.32 26.56 -8.48
C ALA A 584 -11.63 27.89 -7.75
N ARG A 585 -12.57 27.88 -6.81
CA ARG A 585 -13.01 29.08 -6.05
C ARG A 585 -12.32 29.24 -4.70
N HIS A 586 -11.51 28.26 -4.29
CA HIS A 586 -10.95 28.15 -2.95
C HIS A 586 -10.15 29.38 -2.53
N TYR A 587 -9.26 29.86 -3.40
CA TYR A 587 -8.47 31.07 -3.14
C TYR A 587 -9.36 32.31 -3.03
N ASP A 588 -10.30 32.50 -3.97
CA ASP A 588 -11.14 33.69 -4.02
C ASP A 588 -12.02 33.82 -2.76
N GLU A 589 -12.49 32.70 -2.23
CA GLU A 589 -13.22 32.69 -0.96
C GLU A 589 -12.32 33.05 0.24
N CYS A 590 -11.11 32.49 0.31
CA CYS A 590 -10.18 32.83 1.39
C CYS A 590 -9.73 34.29 1.31
N TYR A 591 -9.58 34.83 0.11
CA TYR A 591 -9.31 36.24 -0.14
C TYR A 591 -10.47 37.12 0.33
N GLY A 592 -11.72 36.74 0.06
CA GLY A 592 -12.90 37.50 0.48
C GLY A 592 -13.19 37.45 2.00
N LEU A 593 -12.67 36.44 2.71
CA LEU A 593 -12.80 36.28 4.16
C LEU A 593 -11.70 37.00 4.96
N ALA A 594 -10.55 37.28 4.34
CA ALA A 594 -9.40 37.94 4.95
C ALA A 594 -9.57 39.46 4.96
#